data_AF-A0A7V6D1V1-F1
#
_entry.id   AF-A0A7V6D1V1-F1
#
_cell.length_a   1.000
_cell.length_b   1.000
_cell.length_c   1.000
_cell.angle_alpha   90.00
_cell.angle_beta   90.00
_cell.angle_gamma   90.00
#
_symmetry.space_group_name_H-M   'P 1'
#
loop_
_entity.id
_entity.type
_entity.pdbx_description
1 polymer ?
#
loop_
_entity_poly.entity_id
_entity_poly.type
_entity_poly.pdbx_seq_one_letter_code
_entity_poly.pdbx_strand_id
1 'polypeptide(L)'
;MQLPIAWILLGSLAWIGQALELLEQAPPHIDQALRERVRLFYQAHVDGKFRMADTVVHEDSKDAFFAAEKRRYKSFEILKIQYSENFTRARVTVVVDSEFQMPGAGQIPVKIPLTSLWKYDQGQWWWYVEPPEKTQETPFGLMRPGMGSEQTASVFPRQLPSPEELRKQVQIDKSQARLKANSDSEDRIVVTNRTPGLVKVSLHGPKLPGLEASIDKPNLQAGEQATISFRYRPSGEAPKRPLRVELQIEPLELLIPVEVVFEHTEAGQGTSLPSPK
;
A
#
# COMPACT_ATOMS: atom_id res chain seq x y z
N MET A 1 -34.95 36.36 -58.23
CA MET A 1 -33.60 35.77 -58.15
C MET A 1 -33.26 35.56 -56.68
N GLN A 2 -33.06 34.31 -56.28
CA GLN A 2 -32.28 33.79 -55.13
C GLN A 2 -32.58 34.21 -53.66
N LEU A 3 -33.27 33.26 -52.99
CA LEU A 3 -33.13 32.66 -51.64
C LEU A 3 -33.03 33.47 -50.31
N PRO A 4 -33.62 32.93 -49.21
CA PRO A 4 -33.80 33.59 -47.91
C PRO A 4 -32.66 33.32 -46.91
N ILE A 5 -32.41 34.31 -46.04
CA ILE A 5 -31.43 34.23 -44.96
C ILE A 5 -31.95 33.32 -43.84
N ALA A 6 -31.06 32.42 -43.46
CA ALA A 6 -31.24 31.29 -42.57
C ALA A 6 -31.39 31.67 -41.09
N TRP A 7 -32.08 30.77 -40.39
CA TRP A 7 -32.22 30.68 -38.95
C TRP A 7 -30.87 30.44 -38.25
N ILE A 8 -30.51 31.29 -37.29
CA ILE A 8 -29.52 31.01 -36.23
C ILE A 8 -30.03 31.83 -35.01
N LEU A 9 -30.47 31.24 -33.90
CA LEU A 9 -29.62 30.74 -32.83
C LEU A 9 -30.45 29.86 -31.88
N LEU A 10 -30.24 28.56 -31.94
CA LEU A 10 -30.48 27.65 -30.82
C LEU A 10 -29.12 27.00 -30.54
N GLY A 11 -28.52 27.26 -29.38
CA GLY A 11 -27.27 26.60 -29.03
C GLY A 11 -26.36 27.37 -28.07
N SER A 12 -26.87 27.81 -26.93
CA SER A 12 -26.03 28.35 -25.85
C SER A 12 -26.39 27.69 -24.54
N LEU A 13 -26.20 26.37 -24.43
CA LEU A 13 -26.32 25.59 -23.19
C LEU A 13 -25.63 24.22 -23.36
N ALA A 14 -24.34 24.22 -23.70
CA ALA A 14 -23.54 22.99 -23.68
C ALA A 14 -22.03 23.20 -23.42
N TRP A 15 -21.57 24.43 -23.15
CA TRP A 15 -20.14 24.74 -23.02
C TRP A 15 -19.64 24.92 -21.58
N ILE A 16 -20.46 24.59 -20.56
CA ILE A 16 -20.06 24.74 -19.15
C ILE A 16 -19.77 23.36 -18.51
N GLY A 17 -20.36 22.27 -19.01
CA GLY A 17 -20.11 20.91 -18.49
C GLY A 17 -18.77 20.32 -18.90
N GLN A 18 -18.32 20.55 -20.14
CA GLN A 18 -17.06 20.00 -20.66
C GLN A 18 -15.81 20.68 -20.10
N ALA A 19 -15.91 21.92 -19.62
CA ALA A 19 -14.77 22.62 -19.03
C ALA A 19 -14.37 22.06 -17.64
N LEU A 20 -15.33 21.49 -16.90
CA LEU A 20 -15.07 20.88 -15.59
C LEU A 20 -14.47 19.47 -15.70
N GLU A 21 -14.84 18.67 -16.70
CA GLU A 21 -14.15 17.40 -17.00
C GLU A 21 -12.74 17.63 -17.58
N LEU A 22 -12.53 18.70 -18.35
CA LEU A 22 -11.21 19.08 -18.86
C LEU A 22 -10.26 19.64 -17.79
N LEU A 23 -10.76 19.97 -16.60
CA LEU A 23 -9.93 20.45 -15.48
C LEU A 23 -9.32 19.28 -14.67
N GLU A 24 -9.87 18.07 -14.76
CA GLU A 24 -9.31 16.87 -14.12
C GLU A 24 -8.34 16.09 -15.03
N GLN A 25 -8.41 16.29 -16.35
CA GLN A 25 -7.50 15.70 -17.33
C GLN A 25 -6.53 16.75 -17.86
N ALA A 26 -5.23 16.51 -17.75
CA ALA A 26 -4.24 17.41 -18.33
C ALA A 26 -4.47 17.61 -19.84
N PRO A 27 -4.14 18.79 -20.40
CA PRO A 27 -4.24 19.00 -21.83
C PRO A 27 -3.53 17.86 -22.60
N PRO A 28 -4.13 17.28 -23.65
CA PRO A 28 -3.60 16.07 -24.30
C PRO A 28 -2.14 16.17 -24.73
N HIS A 29 -1.69 17.36 -25.14
CA HIS A 29 -0.30 17.61 -25.51
C HIS A 29 0.67 17.57 -24.31
N ILE A 30 0.23 18.00 -23.13
CA ILE A 30 1.01 17.94 -21.88
C ILE A 30 1.10 16.51 -21.38
N ASP A 31 -0.03 15.78 -21.43
CA ASP A 31 -0.07 14.37 -21.02
C ASP A 31 0.75 13.47 -21.94
N GLN A 32 0.63 13.64 -23.25
CA GLN A 32 1.43 12.91 -24.22
C GLN A 32 2.93 13.20 -24.06
N ALA A 33 3.33 14.47 -23.92
CA ALA A 33 4.73 14.85 -23.73
C ALA A 33 5.33 14.23 -22.45
N LEU A 34 4.56 14.18 -21.36
CA LEU A 34 4.99 13.51 -20.13
C LEU A 34 5.11 11.99 -20.34
N ARG A 35 4.10 11.35 -20.93
CA ARG A 35 4.10 9.91 -21.18
C ARG A 35 5.27 9.47 -22.05
N GLU A 36 5.62 10.23 -23.08
CA GLU A 36 6.78 9.95 -23.93
C GLU A 36 8.08 9.99 -23.12
N ARG A 37 8.25 10.96 -22.23
CA ARG A 37 9.42 11.09 -21.35
C ARG A 37 9.49 9.97 -20.31
N VAL A 38 8.36 9.66 -19.68
CA VAL A 38 8.21 8.51 -18.76
C VAL A 38 8.56 7.21 -19.48
N ARG A 39 8.02 7.00 -20.68
CA ARG A 39 8.27 5.81 -21.49
C ARG A 39 9.75 5.68 -21.82
N LEU A 40 10.41 6.77 -22.21
CA LEU A 40 11.84 6.78 -22.48
C LEU A 40 12.64 6.40 -21.23
N PHE A 41 12.32 6.99 -20.07
CA PHE A 41 12.98 6.70 -18.80
C PHE A 41 12.87 5.23 -18.41
N TYR A 42 11.66 4.66 -18.38
CA TYR A 42 11.46 3.27 -17.96
C TYR A 42 11.90 2.27 -19.03
N GLN A 43 11.76 2.59 -20.32
CA GLN A 43 12.32 1.75 -21.39
C GLN A 43 13.84 1.68 -21.31
N ALA A 44 14.52 2.78 -20.99
CA ALA A 44 15.96 2.77 -20.75
C ALA A 44 16.35 1.85 -19.58
N HIS A 45 15.51 1.71 -18.56
CA HIS A 45 15.73 0.77 -17.46
C HIS A 45 15.43 -0.68 -17.86
N VAL A 46 14.45 -0.92 -18.74
CA VAL A 46 14.18 -2.26 -19.31
C VAL A 46 15.31 -2.71 -20.24
N ASP A 47 15.83 -1.81 -21.06
CA ASP A 47 16.93 -2.04 -21.98
C ASP A 47 18.29 -2.12 -21.28
N GLY A 48 18.38 -1.73 -20.00
CA GLY A 48 19.64 -1.60 -19.26
C GLY A 48 20.52 -0.44 -19.75
N LYS A 49 19.97 0.49 -20.54
CA LYS A 49 20.64 1.66 -21.10
C LYS A 49 20.47 2.87 -20.19
N PHE A 50 20.98 2.79 -18.95
CA PHE A 50 20.78 3.85 -17.95
C PHE A 50 21.33 5.23 -18.36
N ARG A 51 22.30 5.29 -19.28
CA ARG A 51 22.77 6.56 -19.88
C ARG A 51 21.69 7.26 -20.71
N MET A 52 20.74 6.52 -21.29
CA MET A 52 19.59 7.11 -21.97
C MET A 52 18.57 7.67 -20.99
N ALA A 53 18.41 7.04 -19.82
CA ALA A 53 17.52 7.54 -18.78
C ALA A 53 17.99 8.90 -18.21
N ASP A 54 19.30 9.14 -18.13
CA ASP A 54 19.88 10.43 -17.72
C ASP A 54 19.42 11.62 -18.59
N THR A 55 19.10 11.38 -19.87
CA THR A 55 18.67 12.47 -20.79
C THR A 55 17.35 13.13 -20.40
N VAL A 56 16.56 12.47 -19.54
CA VAL A 56 15.27 12.98 -19.06
C VAL A 56 15.29 13.24 -17.55
N VAL A 57 16.46 13.18 -16.92
CA VAL A 57 16.69 13.52 -15.52
C VAL A 57 17.07 14.99 -15.42
N HIS A 58 16.44 15.71 -14.50
CA HIS A 58 16.78 17.10 -14.22
C HIS A 58 18.22 17.21 -13.69
N GLU A 59 18.95 18.27 -14.07
CA GLU A 59 20.35 18.49 -13.67
C GLU A 59 20.55 18.35 -12.14
N ASP A 60 19.72 19.03 -11.34
CA ASP A 60 19.72 18.96 -9.87
C ASP A 60 19.52 17.55 -9.28
N SER A 61 19.01 16.60 -10.08
CA SER A 61 18.71 15.23 -9.66
C SER A 61 19.62 14.19 -10.31
N LYS A 62 20.58 14.60 -11.14
CA LYS A 62 21.54 13.69 -11.78
C LYS A 62 22.39 12.95 -10.78
N ASP A 63 22.96 13.64 -9.80
CA ASP A 63 23.80 13.00 -8.78
C ASP A 63 23.02 11.94 -7.98
N ALA A 64 21.76 12.24 -7.63
CA ALA A 64 20.87 11.28 -6.96
C ALA A 64 20.55 10.08 -7.87
N PHE A 65 20.33 10.31 -9.17
CA PHE A 65 20.12 9.26 -10.15
C PHE A 65 21.36 8.37 -10.35
N PHE A 66 22.55 8.97 -10.38
CA PHE A 66 23.80 8.22 -10.50
C PHE A 66 24.14 7.42 -9.24
N ALA A 67 23.84 7.95 -8.06
CA ALA A 67 24.01 7.27 -6.78
C ALA A 67 22.99 6.15 -6.53
N ALA A 68 21.82 6.20 -7.18
CA ALA A 68 20.78 5.18 -7.04
C ALA A 68 21.20 3.82 -7.62
N GLU A 69 20.69 2.75 -7.00
CA GLU A 69 20.90 1.38 -7.48
C GLU A 69 20.15 1.17 -8.80
N LYS A 70 20.91 0.97 -9.88
CA LYS A 70 20.37 0.84 -11.23
C LYS A 70 19.89 -0.58 -11.46
N ARG A 71 18.61 -0.84 -11.22
CA ARG A 71 17.99 -2.14 -11.48
C ARG A 71 17.39 -2.19 -12.88
N ARG A 72 17.55 -3.34 -13.52
CA ARG A 72 16.93 -3.64 -14.80
C ARG A 72 15.52 -4.20 -14.55
N TYR A 73 14.54 -3.67 -15.26
CA TYR A 73 13.16 -4.18 -15.23
C TYR A 73 12.90 -5.09 -16.44
N LYS A 74 11.91 -5.98 -16.35
CA LYS A 74 11.45 -6.78 -17.50
C LYS A 74 10.47 -6.02 -18.37
N SER A 75 9.53 -5.35 -17.74
CA SER A 75 8.49 -4.57 -18.39
C SER A 75 8.06 -3.41 -17.47
N PHE A 76 7.32 -2.46 -18.02
CA PHE A 76 6.66 -1.44 -17.22
C PHE A 76 5.30 -1.09 -17.82
N GLU A 77 4.39 -0.66 -16.97
CA GLU A 77 3.06 -0.19 -17.31
C GLU A 77 2.73 1.07 -16.51
N ILE A 78 2.25 2.12 -17.16
CA ILE A 78 1.84 3.36 -16.47
C ILE A 78 0.42 3.14 -15.92
N LEU A 79 0.28 3.09 -14.59
CA LEU A 79 -1.03 2.94 -13.95
C LEU A 79 -1.78 4.25 -13.87
N LYS A 80 -1.08 5.28 -13.37
CA LYS A 80 -1.73 6.54 -13.00
C LYS A 80 -0.76 7.70 -13.16
N ILE A 81 -1.30 8.80 -13.65
CA ILE A 81 -0.63 10.09 -13.66
C ILE A 81 -1.51 11.05 -12.87
N GLN A 82 -0.90 11.74 -11.91
CA GLN A 82 -1.56 12.78 -11.12
C GLN A 82 -0.81 14.07 -11.38
N TYR A 83 -1.50 15.05 -11.97
CA TYR A 83 -0.94 16.37 -12.18
C TYR A 83 -1.21 17.25 -10.96
N SER A 84 -0.26 18.12 -10.67
CA SER A 84 -0.36 19.16 -9.65
C SER A 84 0.26 20.46 -10.14
N GLU A 85 0.02 21.54 -9.40
CA GLU A 85 0.59 22.87 -9.67
C GLU A 85 0.32 23.34 -11.11
N ASN A 86 -0.95 23.39 -11.51
CA ASN A 86 -1.36 23.82 -12.87
C ASN A 86 -0.69 23.02 -13.99
N PHE A 87 -0.60 21.69 -13.85
CA PHE A 87 0.03 20.79 -14.81
C PHE A 87 1.54 21.04 -15.02
N THR A 88 2.21 21.67 -14.06
CA THR A 88 3.68 21.83 -14.06
C THR A 88 4.40 20.77 -13.23
N ARG A 89 3.67 20.01 -12.42
CA ARG A 89 4.18 18.83 -11.73
C ARG A 89 3.31 17.63 -12.00
N ALA A 90 3.92 16.46 -12.01
CA ALA A 90 3.23 15.21 -12.17
C ALA A 90 3.85 14.10 -11.33
N ARG A 91 3.00 13.36 -10.64
CA ARG A 91 3.34 12.11 -9.98
C ARG A 91 2.88 10.96 -10.87
N VAL A 92 3.83 10.15 -11.30
CA VAL A 92 3.58 9.04 -12.21
C VAL A 92 3.81 7.74 -11.48
N THR A 93 2.74 6.96 -11.31
CA THR A 93 2.81 5.61 -10.75
C THR A 93 2.86 4.61 -11.90
N VAL A 94 3.93 3.82 -11.95
CA VAL A 94 4.12 2.72 -12.89
C VAL A 94 4.17 1.40 -12.14
N VAL A 95 3.71 0.31 -12.73
CA VAL A 95 4.11 -1.04 -12.29
C VAL A 95 5.29 -1.45 -13.13
N VAL A 96 6.32 -1.98 -12.48
CA VAL A 96 7.42 -2.68 -13.16
C VAL A 96 7.35 -4.16 -12.85
N ASP A 97 7.55 -4.98 -13.89
CA ASP A 97 7.76 -6.42 -13.70
C ASP A 97 9.25 -6.64 -13.40
N SER A 98 9.54 -7.29 -12.27
CA SER A 98 10.89 -7.66 -11.87
C SER A 98 10.91 -9.12 -11.45
N GLU A 99 12.05 -9.79 -11.58
CA GLU A 99 12.23 -11.13 -11.04
C GLU A 99 13.04 -11.07 -9.76
N PHE A 100 12.49 -11.62 -8.69
CA PHE A 100 13.23 -11.80 -7.44
C PHE A 100 13.78 -13.21 -7.41
N GLN A 101 15.08 -13.34 -7.15
CA GLN A 101 15.68 -14.63 -6.82
C GLN A 101 15.35 -14.94 -5.35
N MET A 102 14.52 -15.96 -5.14
CA MET A 102 14.32 -16.54 -3.81
C MET A 102 15.30 -17.70 -3.61
N PRO A 103 16.11 -17.69 -2.52
CA PRO A 103 16.94 -18.83 -2.17
C PRO A 103 16.07 -20.09 -2.04
N GLY A 104 16.37 -21.11 -2.86
CA GLY A 104 15.66 -22.39 -2.86
C GLY A 104 14.40 -22.47 -3.72
N ALA A 105 13.82 -21.35 -4.18
CA ALA A 105 12.57 -21.34 -4.96
C ALA A 105 12.70 -20.77 -6.40
N GLY A 106 13.90 -20.32 -6.80
CA GLY A 106 14.16 -19.83 -8.15
C GLY A 106 13.74 -18.37 -8.36
N GLN A 107 13.54 -17.98 -9.62
CA GLN A 107 13.10 -16.62 -10.00
C GLN A 107 11.58 -16.51 -9.93
N ILE A 108 11.07 -15.57 -9.13
CA ILE A 108 9.63 -15.31 -9.02
C ILE A 108 9.32 -13.93 -9.63
N PRO A 109 8.38 -13.83 -10.58
CA PRO A 109 7.95 -12.56 -11.13
C PRO A 109 7.15 -11.80 -10.07
N VAL A 110 7.56 -10.57 -9.79
CA VAL A 110 6.84 -9.64 -8.90
C VAL A 110 6.51 -8.36 -9.66
N LYS A 111 5.31 -7.84 -9.38
CA LYS A 111 4.82 -6.56 -9.88
C LYS A 111 5.04 -5.51 -8.81
N ILE A 112 5.93 -4.55 -9.07
CA ILE A 112 6.29 -3.51 -8.11
C ILE A 112 5.71 -2.19 -8.58
N PRO A 113 4.79 -1.55 -7.82
CA PRO A 113 4.38 -0.20 -8.10
C PRO A 113 5.49 0.78 -7.68
N LEU A 114 6.01 1.55 -8.63
CA LEU A 114 6.98 2.61 -8.43
C LEU A 114 6.34 3.96 -8.73
N THR A 115 6.63 4.94 -7.89
CA THR A 115 6.18 6.32 -8.10
C THR A 115 7.38 7.20 -8.44
N SER A 116 7.29 7.90 -9.57
CA SER A 116 8.28 8.87 -10.01
C SER A 116 7.69 10.28 -10.00
N LEU A 117 8.54 11.27 -9.69
CA LEU A 117 8.18 12.68 -9.68
C LEU A 117 8.72 13.35 -10.94
N TRP A 118 7.87 14.14 -11.57
CA TRP A 118 8.16 14.84 -12.81
C TRP A 118 7.79 16.29 -12.68
N LYS A 119 8.65 17.19 -13.15
CA LYS A 119 8.41 18.62 -13.22
C LYS A 119 8.56 19.10 -14.66
N TYR A 120 7.71 20.03 -15.04
CA TYR A 120 7.79 20.73 -16.31
C TYR A 120 8.73 21.91 -16.13
N ASP A 121 9.87 21.88 -16.81
CA ASP A 121 10.87 22.93 -16.78
C ASP A 121 11.49 23.14 -18.16
N GLN A 122 11.75 24.40 -18.51
CA GLN A 122 12.31 24.79 -19.82
C GLN A 122 11.60 24.16 -21.04
N GLY A 123 10.26 24.01 -20.96
CA GLY A 123 9.45 23.47 -22.04
C GLY A 123 9.44 21.94 -22.15
N GLN A 124 10.03 21.21 -21.19
CA GLN A 124 10.13 19.75 -21.20
C GLN A 124 9.81 19.15 -19.83
N TRP A 125 9.42 17.88 -19.81
CA TRP A 125 9.23 17.13 -18.57
C TRP A 125 10.54 16.47 -18.13
N TRP A 126 10.88 16.71 -16.87
CA TRP A 126 12.09 16.22 -16.23
C TRP A 126 11.76 15.41 -15.00
N TRP A 127 12.36 14.23 -14.90
CA TRP A 127 12.35 13.46 -13.67
C TRP A 127 13.19 14.20 -12.62
N TYR A 128 12.67 14.29 -11.40
CA TYR A 128 13.40 14.91 -10.30
C TYR A 128 13.20 14.14 -9.00
N VAL A 129 14.10 14.37 -8.05
CA VAL A 129 13.94 13.96 -6.66
C VAL A 129 13.82 15.22 -5.83
N GLU A 130 12.91 15.23 -4.86
CA GLU A 130 12.83 16.32 -3.90
C GLU A 130 14.12 16.35 -3.07
N PRO A 131 14.83 17.49 -3.02
CA PRO A 131 15.93 17.64 -2.08
C PRO A 131 15.39 17.41 -0.66
N PRO A 132 16.12 16.73 0.23
CA PRO A 132 15.69 16.62 1.63
C PRO A 132 15.53 18.05 2.18
N GLU A 133 14.30 18.42 2.57
CA GLU A 133 14.00 19.77 3.03
C GLU A 133 14.93 20.18 4.17
N LYS A 134 15.54 21.36 4.04
CA LYS A 134 16.35 21.96 5.10
C LYS A 134 15.42 22.42 6.22
N THR A 135 15.50 21.73 7.36
CA THR A 135 15.03 22.18 8.68
C THR A 135 13.52 22.36 8.79
N GLN A 136 12.83 21.33 9.29
CA GLN A 136 11.45 21.47 9.75
C GLN A 136 11.44 22.05 11.18
N GLU A 137 10.75 23.18 11.36
CA GLU A 137 10.37 23.66 12.68
C GLU A 137 9.27 22.74 13.22
N THR A 138 9.60 21.98 14.27
CA THR A 138 8.63 21.16 15.00
C THR A 138 8.39 21.76 16.39
N PRO A 139 7.29 21.42 17.08
CA PRO A 139 6.98 21.92 18.42
C PRO A 139 8.05 21.62 19.49
N PHE A 140 9.05 20.79 19.16
CA PHE A 140 10.18 20.42 20.00
C PHE A 140 11.46 21.20 19.66
N GLY A 141 11.38 22.26 18.84
CA GLY A 141 12.50 23.10 18.44
C GLY A 141 13.11 22.74 17.09
N LEU A 142 14.07 23.57 16.65
CA LEU A 142 14.77 23.45 15.36
C LEU A 142 15.50 22.11 15.24
N MET A 143 14.93 21.15 14.51
CA MET A 143 15.63 19.91 14.18
C MET A 143 16.61 20.19 13.05
N ARG A 144 17.90 20.19 13.37
CA ARG A 144 18.97 20.02 12.37
C ARG A 144 19.11 18.52 12.10
N PRO A 145 19.18 18.05 10.84
CA PRO A 145 19.56 16.68 10.55
C PRO A 145 20.90 16.37 11.23
N GLY A 146 20.97 15.27 11.97
CA GLY A 146 22.18 14.86 12.68
C GLY A 146 23.36 14.76 11.71
N MET A 147 24.53 15.22 12.16
CA MET A 147 25.78 15.17 11.39
C MET A 147 26.23 13.71 11.25
N GLY A 148 25.68 13.02 10.26
CA GLY A 148 25.80 11.58 10.12
C GLY A 148 24.85 11.01 9.07
N SER A 149 24.84 11.59 7.87
CA SER A 149 24.61 10.85 6.63
C SER A 149 24.65 11.79 5.42
N GLU A 150 25.65 11.61 4.57
CA GLU A 150 25.50 11.83 3.14
C GLU A 150 24.51 10.76 2.60
N GLN A 151 23.25 10.98 2.91
CA GLN A 151 22.10 10.32 2.32
C GLN A 151 21.22 11.40 1.73
N THR A 152 21.67 11.96 0.60
CA THR A 152 20.73 12.43 -0.40
C THR A 152 19.73 11.31 -0.63
N ALA A 153 18.46 11.66 -0.39
CA ALA A 153 17.32 10.79 -0.40
C ALA A 153 17.25 10.05 -1.73
N SER A 154 17.68 8.80 -1.73
CA SER A 154 17.11 7.83 -2.63
C SER A 154 15.64 7.69 -2.20
N VAL A 155 14.71 8.05 -3.08
CA VAL A 155 13.28 7.69 -2.91
C VAL A 155 13.10 6.16 -3.03
N PHE A 156 14.15 5.43 -3.43
CA PHE A 156 14.23 4.01 -3.19
C PHE A 156 14.76 3.77 -1.78
N PRO A 157 14.03 3.03 -0.91
CA PRO A 157 14.61 2.59 0.35
C PRO A 157 15.92 1.87 0.02
N ARG A 158 17.04 2.35 0.59
CA ARG A 158 18.42 1.89 0.30
C ARG A 158 18.58 0.38 0.47
N GLN A 159 17.66 -0.24 1.18
CA GLN A 159 17.35 -1.65 1.13
C GLN A 159 15.82 -1.76 1.09
N LEU A 160 15.25 -2.47 0.11
CA LEU A 160 13.89 -2.96 0.28
C LEU A 160 13.88 -3.79 1.57
N PRO A 161 12.93 -3.56 2.51
CA PRO A 161 12.81 -4.43 3.66
C PRO A 161 12.70 -5.86 3.15
N SER A 162 13.54 -6.74 3.69
CA SER A 162 13.48 -8.16 3.41
C SER A 162 12.05 -8.69 3.63
N PRO A 163 11.65 -9.77 2.95
CA PRO A 163 10.34 -10.39 3.21
C PRO A 163 10.09 -10.66 4.70
N GLU A 164 11.14 -10.96 5.47
CA GLU A 164 11.05 -11.12 6.93
C GLU A 164 10.76 -9.81 7.67
N GLU A 165 11.40 -8.70 7.27
CA GLU A 165 11.14 -7.38 7.83
C GLU A 165 9.74 -6.88 7.49
N LEU A 166 9.24 -7.16 6.28
CA LEU A 166 7.86 -6.87 5.88
C LEU A 166 6.85 -7.68 6.69
N ARG A 167 7.13 -8.95 6.97
CA ARG A 167 6.26 -9.80 7.83
C ARG A 167 6.13 -9.24 9.25
N LYS A 168 7.21 -8.68 9.82
CA LYS A 168 7.21 -8.05 11.15
C LYS A 168 6.41 -6.75 11.23
N GLN A 169 6.07 -6.15 10.07
CA GLN A 169 5.31 -4.92 9.98
C GLN A 169 3.79 -5.15 10.00
N VAL A 170 3.33 -6.39 9.79
CA VAL A 170 1.93 -6.75 10.04
C VAL A 170 1.84 -7.26 11.48
N GLN A 171 1.07 -6.57 12.31
CA GLN A 171 0.98 -6.84 13.73
C GLN A 171 -0.45 -7.14 14.14
N ILE A 172 -0.62 -8.05 15.09
CA ILE A 172 -1.88 -8.24 15.81
C ILE A 172 -1.68 -7.79 17.25
N ASP A 173 -2.72 -7.20 17.84
CA ASP A 173 -2.70 -6.78 19.24
C ASP A 173 -2.64 -7.97 20.21
N LYS A 174 -3.27 -9.09 19.85
CA LYS A 174 -3.23 -10.36 20.58
C LYS A 174 -3.44 -11.56 19.66
N SER A 175 -2.86 -12.70 20.03
CA SER A 175 -2.97 -13.97 19.30
C SER A 175 -4.11 -14.87 19.79
N GLN A 176 -4.88 -14.42 20.78
CA GLN A 176 -5.96 -15.20 21.37
C GLN A 176 -7.26 -14.39 21.45
N ALA A 177 -8.35 -14.97 20.98
CA ALA A 177 -9.71 -14.49 21.22
C ALA A 177 -10.35 -15.33 22.33
N ARG A 178 -10.86 -14.69 23.38
CA ARG A 178 -11.42 -15.37 24.56
C ARG A 178 -12.94 -15.27 24.55
N LEU A 179 -13.60 -16.40 24.39
CA LEU A 179 -15.05 -16.52 24.34
C LEU A 179 -15.53 -17.38 25.51
N LYS A 180 -16.74 -17.15 25.99
CA LYS A 180 -17.36 -17.95 27.03
C LYS A 180 -17.98 -19.20 26.40
N ALA A 181 -17.67 -20.38 26.92
CA ALA A 181 -18.16 -21.64 26.37
C ALA A 181 -19.69 -21.84 26.56
N ASN A 182 -20.25 -21.24 27.61
CA ASN A 182 -21.63 -21.48 28.07
C ASN A 182 -22.57 -20.29 27.91
N SER A 183 -22.13 -19.19 27.30
CA SER A 183 -22.97 -18.02 27.08
C SER A 183 -22.55 -17.24 25.85
N ASP A 184 -23.47 -16.47 25.28
CA ASP A 184 -23.18 -15.46 24.28
C ASP A 184 -21.97 -14.62 24.69
N SER A 185 -20.98 -14.56 23.80
CA SER A 185 -19.75 -13.81 24.03
C SER A 185 -19.16 -13.34 22.71
N GLU A 186 -18.39 -12.27 22.79
CA GLU A 186 -17.69 -11.69 21.66
C GLU A 186 -16.32 -11.24 22.13
N ASP A 187 -15.31 -11.47 21.30
CA ASP A 187 -13.98 -10.90 21.47
C ASP A 187 -13.43 -10.44 20.12
N ARG A 188 -12.54 -9.47 20.16
CA ARG A 188 -12.02 -8.78 18.96
C ARG A 188 -10.52 -8.78 18.95
N ILE A 189 -9.93 -8.94 17.78
CA ILE A 189 -8.49 -8.85 17.52
C ILE A 189 -8.27 -7.75 16.50
N VAL A 190 -7.31 -6.87 16.75
CA VAL A 190 -6.95 -5.77 15.86
C VAL A 190 -5.71 -6.15 15.07
N VAL A 191 -5.82 -6.10 13.75
CA VAL A 191 -4.70 -6.26 12.81
C VAL A 191 -4.28 -4.88 12.34
N THR A 192 -2.98 -4.58 12.43
CA THR A 192 -2.39 -3.33 11.94
C THR A 192 -1.45 -3.61 10.78
N ASN A 193 -1.64 -2.94 9.65
CA ASN A 193 -0.71 -2.97 8.53
C ASN A 193 0.29 -1.81 8.65
N ARG A 194 1.57 -2.11 8.92
CA ARG A 194 2.66 -1.10 8.87
C ARG A 194 3.55 -1.25 7.63
N THR A 195 3.15 -2.09 6.68
CA THR A 195 3.91 -2.26 5.44
C THR A 195 3.70 -1.08 4.51
N PRO A 196 4.70 -0.76 3.65
CA PRO A 196 4.54 0.22 2.59
C PRO A 196 3.72 -0.40 1.44
N GLY A 197 2.41 -0.60 1.65
CA GLY A 197 1.54 -1.17 0.64
C GLY A 197 0.18 -1.62 1.16
N LEU A 198 -0.68 -2.01 0.23
CA LEU A 198 -1.96 -2.65 0.52
C LEU A 198 -1.71 -4.10 0.94
N VAL A 199 -2.35 -4.52 2.04
CA VAL A 199 -2.48 -5.93 2.40
C VAL A 199 -3.94 -6.33 2.45
N LYS A 200 -4.22 -7.58 2.10
CA LYS A 200 -5.54 -8.18 2.24
C LYS A 200 -5.51 -9.22 3.35
N VAL A 201 -6.48 -9.15 4.24
CA VAL A 201 -6.65 -10.05 5.40
C VAL A 201 -7.82 -10.99 5.12
N SER A 202 -7.56 -12.30 5.21
CA SER A 202 -8.58 -13.35 5.09
C SER A 202 -8.52 -14.30 6.29
N LEU A 203 -9.66 -14.87 6.68
CA LEU A 203 -9.76 -15.86 7.76
C LEU A 203 -9.94 -17.26 7.17
N HIS A 204 -9.12 -18.20 7.63
CA HIS A 204 -9.19 -19.61 7.26
C HIS A 204 -9.24 -20.47 8.52
N GLY A 205 -10.11 -21.48 8.57
CA GLY A 205 -10.18 -22.36 9.72
C GLY A 205 -11.39 -23.30 9.70
N PRO A 206 -11.47 -24.22 10.67
CA PRO A 206 -12.59 -25.13 10.78
C PRO A 206 -13.87 -24.35 11.13
N LYS A 207 -15.00 -24.75 10.52
CA LYS A 207 -16.30 -24.21 10.92
C LYS A 207 -16.72 -24.85 12.24
N LEU A 208 -17.03 -24.03 13.23
CA LEU A 208 -17.58 -24.46 14.51
C LEU A 208 -19.03 -23.97 14.59
N PRO A 209 -20.02 -24.85 14.86
CA PRO A 209 -21.40 -24.42 15.09
C PRO A 209 -21.48 -23.35 16.17
N GLY A 210 -22.22 -22.27 15.89
CA GLY A 210 -22.37 -21.16 16.81
C GLY A 210 -21.24 -20.12 16.78
N LEU A 211 -20.11 -20.40 16.13
CA LEU A 211 -19.03 -19.44 15.97
C LEU A 211 -19.19 -18.64 14.67
N GLU A 212 -19.32 -17.33 14.81
CA GLU A 212 -19.30 -16.36 13.73
C GLU A 212 -17.98 -15.57 13.81
N ALA A 213 -17.30 -15.43 12.68
CA ALA A 213 -16.10 -14.60 12.57
C ALA A 213 -16.24 -13.64 11.39
N SER A 214 -15.96 -12.36 11.61
CA SER A 214 -16.08 -11.32 10.58
C SER A 214 -14.93 -10.34 10.63
N ILE A 215 -14.57 -9.79 9.47
CA ILE A 215 -13.57 -8.73 9.33
C ILE A 215 -14.32 -7.48 8.87
N ASP A 216 -14.16 -6.37 9.58
CA ASP A 216 -14.77 -5.08 9.22
C ASP A 216 -14.20 -4.51 7.91
N LYS A 217 -12.90 -4.65 7.71
CA LYS A 217 -12.14 -4.09 6.60
C LYS A 217 -11.08 -5.08 6.12
N PRO A 218 -11.38 -5.90 5.09
CA PRO A 218 -10.45 -6.93 4.62
C PRO A 218 -9.25 -6.38 3.83
N ASN A 219 -9.28 -5.12 3.38
CA ASN A 219 -8.22 -4.49 2.61
C ASN A 219 -7.64 -3.30 3.41
N LEU A 220 -6.37 -3.38 3.79
CA LEU A 220 -5.68 -2.41 4.64
C LEU A 220 -4.55 -1.71 3.89
N GLN A 221 -4.65 -0.40 3.72
CA GLN A 221 -3.54 0.44 3.27
C GLN A 221 -2.46 0.57 4.35
N ALA A 222 -1.33 1.18 4.00
CA ALA A 222 -0.26 1.46 4.96
C ALA A 222 -0.77 2.29 6.15
N GLY A 223 -0.49 1.83 7.37
CA GLY A 223 -0.90 2.45 8.62
C GLY A 223 -2.33 2.12 9.07
N GLU A 224 -3.12 1.44 8.24
CA GLU A 224 -4.51 1.13 8.57
C GLU A 224 -4.66 -0.11 9.46
N GLN A 225 -5.83 -0.21 10.10
CA GLN A 225 -6.20 -1.30 10.99
C GLN A 225 -7.52 -1.96 10.56
N ALA A 226 -7.63 -3.27 10.81
CA ALA A 226 -8.87 -4.03 10.74
C ALA A 226 -9.20 -4.63 12.10
N THR A 227 -10.48 -4.72 12.41
CA THR A 227 -11.01 -5.45 13.55
C THR A 227 -11.58 -6.78 13.09
N ILE A 228 -11.02 -7.86 13.62
CA ILE A 228 -11.57 -9.20 13.48
C ILE A 228 -12.45 -9.46 14.69
N SER A 229 -13.74 -9.66 14.46
CA SER A 229 -14.71 -9.96 15.51
C SER A 229 -15.02 -11.44 15.51
N PHE A 230 -14.85 -12.08 16.66
CA PHE A 230 -15.28 -13.45 16.93
C PHE A 230 -16.47 -13.41 17.87
N ARG A 231 -17.59 -13.97 17.45
CA ARG A 231 -18.79 -14.07 18.26
C ARG A 231 -19.18 -15.53 18.41
N TYR A 232 -19.42 -15.97 19.63
CA TYR A 232 -19.87 -17.33 19.89
C TYR A 232 -21.28 -17.34 20.50
N ARG A 233 -22.18 -17.91 19.70
CA ARG A 233 -23.54 -18.42 19.91
C ARG A 233 -23.61 -19.86 20.45
N PRO A 234 -23.64 -20.19 21.76
CA PRO A 234 -23.66 -21.61 22.16
C PRO A 234 -24.79 -22.40 21.46
N SER A 235 -24.42 -23.38 20.64
CA SER A 235 -25.36 -24.21 19.88
C SER A 235 -24.93 -25.68 19.96
N GLY A 236 -25.38 -26.39 21.00
CA GLY A 236 -25.03 -27.79 21.25
C GLY A 236 -23.97 -27.97 22.33
N GLU A 237 -23.13 -29.00 22.21
CA GLU A 237 -22.10 -29.31 23.20
C GLU A 237 -21.00 -28.24 23.22
N ALA A 238 -20.63 -27.79 24.42
CA ALA A 238 -19.62 -26.76 24.61
C ALA A 238 -18.24 -27.21 24.06
N PRO A 239 -17.51 -26.36 23.31
CA PRO A 239 -16.21 -26.71 22.76
C PRO A 239 -15.19 -26.91 23.87
N LYS A 240 -14.68 -28.14 24.02
CA LYS A 240 -13.72 -28.51 25.09
C LYS A 240 -12.28 -28.10 24.82
N ARG A 241 -11.97 -27.66 23.59
CA ARG A 241 -10.61 -27.33 23.14
C ARG A 241 -10.59 -25.99 22.42
N PRO A 242 -9.48 -25.23 22.51
CA PRO A 242 -9.29 -24.05 21.68
C PRO A 242 -9.37 -24.40 20.20
N LEU A 243 -9.99 -23.51 19.42
CA LEU A 243 -10.06 -23.61 17.96
C LEU A 243 -8.94 -22.76 17.35
N ARG A 244 -8.10 -23.37 16.50
CA ARG A 244 -7.08 -22.64 15.77
C ARG A 244 -7.65 -22.12 14.45
N VAL A 245 -7.54 -20.81 14.26
CA VAL A 245 -7.91 -20.09 13.03
C VAL A 245 -6.64 -19.43 12.48
N GLU A 246 -6.54 -19.30 11.17
CA GLU A 246 -5.39 -18.71 10.49
C GLU A 246 -5.82 -17.43 9.79
N LEU A 247 -5.08 -16.35 10.06
CA LEU A 247 -5.16 -15.12 9.30
C LEU A 247 -4.18 -15.19 8.16
N GLN A 248 -4.68 -15.18 6.94
CA GLN A 248 -3.88 -15.11 5.72
C GLN A 248 -3.72 -13.65 5.29
N ILE A 249 -2.48 -13.19 5.21
CA ILE A 249 -2.11 -11.85 4.77
C ILE A 249 -1.48 -11.91 3.38
N GLU A 250 -2.20 -11.43 2.38
CA GLU A 250 -1.75 -11.31 0.99
C GLU A 250 -1.22 -9.88 0.74
N PRO A 251 -0.15 -9.69 -0.06
CA PRO A 251 0.60 -10.67 -0.83
C PRO A 251 1.78 -11.32 -0.08
N LEU A 252 1.90 -11.11 1.23
CA LEU A 252 3.08 -11.55 2.00
C LEU A 252 3.16 -13.08 2.24
N GLU A 253 2.10 -13.81 1.89
CA GLU A 253 1.89 -15.23 2.20
C GLU A 253 2.15 -15.52 3.69
N LEU A 254 1.77 -14.56 4.54
CA LEU A 254 1.95 -14.66 5.98
C LEU A 254 0.69 -15.28 6.59
N LEU A 255 0.87 -16.41 7.25
CA LEU A 255 -0.16 -17.10 8.02
C LEU A 255 0.06 -16.82 9.50
N ILE A 256 -0.85 -16.06 10.12
CA ILE A 256 -0.79 -15.74 11.53
C ILE A 256 -1.81 -16.63 12.28
N PRO A 257 -1.35 -17.55 13.14
CA PRO A 257 -2.27 -18.38 13.92
C PRO A 257 -2.93 -17.56 15.03
N VAL A 258 -4.24 -17.69 15.14
CA VAL A 258 -5.07 -17.14 16.21
C VAL A 258 -5.77 -18.30 16.92
N GLU A 259 -5.68 -18.33 18.25
CA GLU A 259 -6.40 -19.30 19.06
C GLU A 259 -7.70 -18.69 19.59
N VAL A 260 -8.83 -19.33 19.28
CA VAL A 260 -10.11 -19.02 19.89
C VAL A 260 -10.26 -19.93 21.11
N VAL A 261 -10.12 -19.35 22.29
CA VAL A 261 -10.18 -20.04 23.59
C VAL A 261 -11.58 -19.94 24.15
N PHE A 262 -12.15 -21.08 24.55
CA PHE A 262 -13.46 -21.18 25.19
C PHE A 262 -13.28 -21.33 26.70
N GLU A 263 -13.60 -20.26 27.43
CA GLU A 263 -13.52 -20.22 28.89
C GLU A 263 -14.72 -20.93 29.49
N HIS A 264 -14.44 -21.97 30.28
CA HIS A 264 -15.43 -22.71 31.04
C HIS A 264 -15.41 -22.14 32.45
N THR A 265 -16.51 -21.56 32.91
CA THR A 265 -16.64 -21.25 34.33
C THR A 265 -16.79 -22.57 35.08
N GLU A 266 -15.73 -23.00 35.78
CA GLU A 266 -15.86 -24.08 36.75
C GLU A 266 -16.79 -23.58 37.88
N ALA A 267 -18.01 -24.10 37.90
CA ALA A 267 -18.86 -23.99 39.07
C ALA A 267 -18.28 -24.89 40.17
N GLY A 268 -17.54 -24.28 41.10
CA GLY A 268 -17.23 -24.74 42.46
C GLY A 268 -16.98 -26.24 42.70
N GLN A 269 -15.71 -26.66 42.72
CA GLN A 269 -15.29 -27.80 43.54
C GLN A 269 -14.92 -27.31 44.94
N GLY A 270 -15.93 -27.24 45.82
CA GLY A 270 -15.70 -27.36 47.25
C GLY A 270 -15.33 -28.80 47.55
N THR A 271 -14.06 -29.07 47.84
CA THR A 271 -13.66 -30.31 48.51
C THR A 271 -12.65 -29.97 49.58
N SER A 272 -13.17 -29.76 50.79
CA SER A 272 -12.41 -29.71 52.03
C SER A 272 -11.62 -31.01 52.20
N LEU A 273 -10.29 -30.91 52.26
CA LEU A 273 -9.44 -31.97 52.80
C LEU A 273 -9.18 -31.68 54.28
N PRO A 274 -9.42 -32.61 55.22
CA PRO A 274 -9.12 -32.40 56.63
C PRO A 274 -7.61 -32.50 56.90
N SER A 275 -7.10 -31.58 57.71
CA SER A 275 -5.73 -31.59 58.21
C SER A 275 -5.48 -32.78 59.15
N PRO A 276 -4.39 -33.54 58.99
CA PRO A 276 -3.99 -34.50 60.02
C PRO A 276 -3.22 -33.77 61.14
N LYS A 277 -3.50 -34.20 62.37
CA LYS A 277 -2.70 -33.91 63.57
C LYS A 277 -1.44 -34.76 63.61
#